data_AF-X1TGK0-F1
#
_entry.id   AF-X1TGK0-F1
#
_cell.length_a   1.000
_cell.length_b   1.000
_cell.length_c   1.000
_cell.angle_alpha   90.00
_cell.angle_beta   90.00
_cell.angle_gamma   90.00
#
_symmetry.space_group_name_H-M   'P 1'
#
loop_
_entity.id
_entity.type
_entity.pdbx_description
1 polymer ?
#
loop_
_entity_poly.entity_id
_entity_poly.type
_entity_poly.pdbx_seq_one_letter_code
_entity_poly.pdbx_strand_id
1 'polypeptide(L)'
;MKMFDNLIDKADGLKILKKNSLCAIKLHVGEQGNVNYVNPVYVKRLVELIRKMGARAFLTDTTTLYSGSRYRADLHIELAKEHGFDFAPFIVADGLYGDEYVEKNGSKIASLFSHIDTIFCISHFKGHLVCGFGGALKNL
;
A
#
# COMPACT_ATOMS: atom_id res chain seq x y z
N MET A 1 7.18 14.77 11.90
CA MET A 1 6.55 13.54 12.42
C MET A 1 5.36 13.78 13.35
N LYS A 2 5.45 14.69 14.34
CA LYS A 2 4.34 14.98 15.29
C LYS A 2 2.95 15.18 14.66
N MET A 3 2.86 15.89 13.52
CA MET A 3 1.58 16.09 12.83
C MET A 3 0.96 14.79 12.30
N PHE A 4 1.79 13.86 11.81
CA PHE A 4 1.33 12.57 11.30
C PHE A 4 0.83 11.68 12.43
N ASP A 5 1.60 11.59 13.52
CA ASP A 5 1.16 10.86 14.72
C ASP A 5 -0.18 11.41 15.25
N ASN A 6 -0.30 12.73 15.37
CA ASN A 6 -1.56 13.37 15.79
C ASN A 6 -2.73 13.07 14.84
N LEU A 7 -2.49 12.93 13.53
CA LEU A 7 -3.53 12.58 12.56
C LEU A 7 -4.02 11.14 12.79
N ILE A 8 -3.08 10.20 12.96
CA ILE A 8 -3.40 8.80 13.23
C ILE A 8 -4.17 8.66 14.55
N ASP A 9 -3.72 9.36 15.59
CA ASP A 9 -4.38 9.35 16.90
C ASP A 9 -5.81 9.91 16.83
N LYS A 10 -6.01 11.03 16.11
CA LYS A 10 -7.35 11.63 15.92
C LYS A 10 -8.27 10.79 15.04
N ALA A 11 -7.73 10.09 14.06
CA ALA A 11 -8.49 9.20 13.19
C ALA A 11 -8.89 7.90 13.88
N ASP A 12 -8.28 7.60 15.03
CA ASP A 12 -8.55 6.40 15.83
C ASP A 12 -8.34 5.07 15.09
N GLY A 13 -7.64 5.13 13.95
CA GLY A 13 -7.56 4.04 13.00
C GLY A 13 -6.79 2.82 13.50
N LEU A 14 -5.91 2.99 14.50
CA LEU A 14 -5.14 1.89 15.07
C LEU A 14 -5.97 0.98 15.99
N LYS A 15 -7.16 1.39 16.44
CA LYS A 15 -8.02 0.56 17.30
C LYS A 15 -8.58 -0.69 16.61
N ILE A 16 -8.59 -0.72 15.28
CA ILE A 16 -9.00 -1.90 14.51
C ILE A 16 -8.01 -3.08 14.66
N LEU A 17 -6.76 -2.78 15.04
CA LEU A 17 -5.70 -3.78 15.16
C LEU A 17 -5.93 -4.70 16.34
N LYS A 18 -5.72 -6.00 16.12
CA LYS A 18 -5.71 -7.02 17.18
C LYS A 18 -4.28 -7.41 17.49
N LYS A 19 -3.99 -7.77 18.74
CA LYS A 19 -2.68 -8.29 19.12
C LYS A 19 -2.36 -9.55 18.30
N ASN A 20 -1.12 -9.66 17.83
CA ASN A 20 -0.62 -10.73 16.96
C ASN A 20 -1.28 -10.84 15.58
N SER A 21 -2.10 -9.85 15.15
CA SER A 21 -2.66 -9.84 13.80
C SER A 21 -1.62 -9.41 12.75
N LEU A 22 -1.92 -9.72 11.50
CA LEU A 22 -1.20 -9.23 10.33
C LEU A 22 -2.09 -8.20 9.61
N CYS A 23 -1.52 -7.08 9.19
CA CYS A 23 -2.22 -6.09 8.38
C CYS A 23 -1.41 -5.71 7.13
N ALA A 24 -2.11 -5.43 6.04
CA ALA A 24 -1.50 -4.84 4.86
C ALA A 24 -1.48 -3.31 4.96
N ILE A 25 -0.42 -2.70 4.44
CA ILE A 25 -0.37 -1.29 4.13
C ILE A 25 -0.36 -1.17 2.61
N LYS A 26 -1.51 -0.82 2.02
CA LYS A 26 -1.64 -0.57 0.59
C LYS A 26 -1.12 0.82 0.28
N LEU A 27 -0.17 0.93 -0.63
CA LEU A 27 0.42 2.19 -1.07
C LEU A 27 0.76 2.15 -2.56
N HIS A 28 1.04 3.33 -3.11
CA HIS A 28 1.65 3.48 -4.44
C HIS A 28 3.12 3.84 -4.24
N VAL A 29 4.03 2.99 -4.72
CA VAL A 29 5.47 3.17 -4.48
C VAL A 29 6.13 4.17 -5.44
N GLY A 30 5.42 4.69 -6.43
CA GLY A 30 5.99 5.54 -7.48
C GLY A 30 6.19 4.80 -8.79
N GLU A 31 6.85 5.45 -9.74
CA GLU A 31 7.31 4.82 -10.99
C GLU A 31 8.76 5.25 -11.19
N GLN A 32 9.55 4.50 -11.95
CA GLN A 32 10.95 4.85 -12.18
C GLN A 32 11.09 6.32 -12.64
N GLY A 33 11.96 7.07 -11.96
CA GLY A 33 12.22 8.49 -12.24
C GLY A 33 11.18 9.48 -11.68
N ASN A 34 10.11 9.01 -11.02
CA ASN A 34 9.11 9.86 -10.40
C ASN A 34 9.29 9.92 -8.87
N VAL A 35 9.35 11.12 -8.29
CA VAL A 35 9.50 11.35 -6.84
C VAL A 35 8.20 11.69 -6.11
N ASN A 36 7.06 11.76 -6.83
CA ASN A 36 5.78 12.23 -6.29
C ASN A 36 4.95 11.13 -5.58
N TYR A 37 5.60 10.14 -5.00
CA TYR A 37 4.96 9.11 -4.18
C TYR A 37 4.95 9.54 -2.70
N VAL A 38 4.21 8.81 -1.86
CA VAL A 38 4.17 9.13 -0.43
C VAL A 38 5.55 8.92 0.15
N ASN A 39 6.06 9.93 0.87
CA ASN A 39 7.39 9.86 1.46
C ASN A 39 7.49 8.60 2.37
N PRO A 40 8.46 7.69 2.11
CA PRO A 40 8.58 6.42 2.82
C PRO A 40 8.71 6.57 4.35
N VAL A 41 9.20 7.71 4.83
CA VAL A 41 9.35 7.99 6.27
C VAL A 41 7.99 7.98 6.98
N TYR A 42 6.91 8.43 6.35
CA TYR A 42 5.56 8.35 6.94
C TYR A 42 5.06 6.90 7.01
N VAL A 43 5.32 6.12 5.97
CA VAL A 43 4.92 4.70 5.91
C VAL A 43 5.70 3.90 6.94
N LYS A 44 7.00 4.15 7.08
CA LYS A 44 7.85 3.57 8.12
C LYS A 44 7.33 3.91 9.52
N ARG A 45 6.92 5.15 9.74
CA ARG A 45 6.30 5.56 11.01
C ARG A 45 5.02 4.78 11.30
N LEU A 46 4.15 4.58 10.30
CA LEU A 46 2.95 3.77 10.48
C LEU A 46 3.29 2.32 10.86
N VAL A 47 4.27 1.70 10.19
CA VAL A 47 4.73 0.34 10.54
C VAL A 47 5.21 0.27 12.00
N GLU A 48 5.95 1.27 12.47
CA GLU A 48 6.38 1.35 13.87
C GLU A 48 5.20 1.44 14.85
N LEU A 49 4.19 2.25 14.53
CA LEU A 49 3.00 2.40 15.35
C LEU A 49 2.18 1.11 15.40
N ILE A 50 1.99 0.43 14.26
CA ILE A 50 1.32 -0.88 14.19
C ILE A 50 2.06 -1.90 15.07
N ARG A 51 3.40 -1.92 15.02
CA ARG A 51 4.22 -2.81 15.84
C ARG A 51 4.06 -2.52 17.33
N LYS A 52 3.95 -1.25 17.74
CA LYS A 52 3.68 -0.88 19.14
C LYS A 52 2.33 -1.38 19.64
N MET A 53 1.34 -1.52 18.76
CA MET A 53 0.04 -2.13 19.08
C MET A 53 0.10 -3.67 19.18
N GLY A 54 1.27 -4.27 18.95
CA GLY A 54 1.45 -5.73 18.99
C GLY A 54 0.99 -6.45 17.72
N ALA A 55 0.78 -5.73 16.62
CA ALA A 55 0.46 -6.29 15.31
C ALA A 55 1.68 -6.28 14.39
N ARG A 56 1.61 -7.00 13.27
CA ARG A 56 2.64 -7.03 12.23
C ARG A 56 2.10 -6.39 10.95
N ALA A 57 2.97 -5.70 10.21
CA ALA A 57 2.62 -5.06 8.95
C ALA A 57 3.52 -5.54 7.81
N PHE A 58 2.95 -5.56 6.61
CA PHE A 58 3.69 -5.63 5.36
C PHE A 58 3.14 -4.57 4.39
N LEU A 59 3.97 -4.19 3.43
CA LEU A 59 3.64 -3.24 2.38
C LEU A 59 3.10 -3.99 1.17
N THR A 60 2.14 -3.40 0.47
CA THR A 60 1.56 -4.03 -0.72
C THR A 60 1.11 -3.01 -1.76
N ASP A 61 1.21 -3.39 -3.02
CA ASP A 61 0.66 -2.70 -4.17
C ASP A 61 0.21 -3.77 -5.20
N THR A 62 -0.48 -3.34 -6.25
CA THR A 62 -0.85 -4.19 -7.39
C THR A 62 0.00 -3.83 -8.60
N THR A 63 0.15 -4.75 -9.53
CA THR A 63 0.80 -4.48 -10.81
C THR A 63 0.01 -3.47 -11.66
N THR A 64 0.68 -2.90 -12.66
CA THR A 64 0.07 -1.97 -13.61
C THR A 64 -0.19 -2.63 -14.96
N LEU A 65 -1.32 -2.27 -15.60
CA LEU A 65 -1.64 -2.70 -16.97
C LEU A 65 -0.74 -2.08 -18.05
N TYR A 66 -0.03 -1.00 -17.70
CA TYR A 66 0.87 -0.30 -18.61
C TYR A 66 2.33 -0.71 -18.35
N SER A 67 3.18 -0.51 -19.37
CA SER A 67 4.62 -0.78 -19.26
C SER A 67 5.32 0.14 -18.26
N GLY A 68 6.11 -0.42 -17.35
CA GLY A 68 6.88 0.33 -16.35
C GLY A 68 7.40 -0.63 -15.28
N SER A 69 8.20 -0.17 -14.33
CA SER A 69 8.80 -1.06 -13.33
C SER A 69 7.76 -1.73 -12.42
N ARG A 70 6.51 -1.29 -12.46
CA ARG A 70 5.38 -1.89 -11.73
C ARG A 70 4.55 -2.93 -12.51
N TYR A 71 4.87 -3.23 -13.77
CA TYR A 71 4.07 -4.17 -14.58
C TYR A 71 4.25 -5.64 -14.15
N ARG A 72 5.34 -5.97 -13.44
CA ARG A 72 5.67 -7.33 -12.99
C ARG A 72 6.20 -7.32 -11.57
N ALA A 73 5.86 -8.32 -10.76
CA ALA A 73 6.07 -8.24 -9.32
C ALA A 73 7.54 -8.12 -8.89
N ASP A 74 8.45 -8.83 -9.54
CA ASP A 74 9.89 -8.79 -9.23
C ASP A 74 10.49 -7.40 -9.48
N LEU A 75 10.16 -6.77 -10.60
CA LEU A 75 10.56 -5.40 -10.93
C LEU A 75 9.95 -4.40 -9.95
N HIS A 76 8.69 -4.62 -9.57
CA HIS A 76 7.96 -3.75 -8.66
C HIS A 76 8.57 -3.78 -7.26
N ILE A 77 9.00 -4.96 -6.79
CA ILE A 77 9.71 -5.11 -5.52
C ILE A 77 11.04 -4.37 -5.54
N GLU A 78 11.82 -4.46 -6.62
CA GLU A 78 13.08 -3.71 -6.72
C GLU A 78 12.84 -2.19 -6.75
N LEU A 79 11.84 -1.72 -7.50
CA LEU A 79 11.45 -0.32 -7.51
C LEU A 79 11.04 0.18 -6.12
N ALA A 80 10.29 -0.63 -5.37
CA ALA A 80 9.92 -0.29 -4.00
C ALA A 80 11.15 -0.09 -3.11
N LYS A 81 12.17 -0.95 -3.24
CA LYS A 81 13.44 -0.80 -2.51
C LYS A 81 14.19 0.47 -2.93
N GLU A 82 14.33 0.71 -4.23
CA GLU A 82 14.98 1.91 -4.78
C GLU A 82 14.33 3.20 -4.25
N HIS A 83 13.02 3.17 -4.07
CA HIS A 83 12.25 4.30 -3.54
C HIS A 83 12.21 4.38 -2.01
N GLY A 84 12.89 3.47 -1.30
CA GLY A 84 13.07 3.52 0.16
C GLY A 84 12.01 2.78 0.98
N PHE A 85 11.31 1.81 0.39
CA PHE A 85 10.29 0.98 1.05
C PHE A 85 10.82 -0.38 1.54
N ASP A 86 12.14 -0.50 1.73
CA ASP A 86 12.83 -1.74 2.14
C ASP A 86 12.78 -2.04 3.65
N PHE A 87 12.07 -1.21 4.45
CA PHE A 87 11.98 -1.35 5.91
C PHE A 87 10.92 -2.36 6.39
N ALA A 88 10.13 -2.94 5.48
CA ALA A 88 9.12 -3.96 5.75
C ALA A 88 8.96 -4.88 4.54
N PRO A 89 8.42 -6.12 4.70
CA PRO A 89 8.15 -6.99 3.56
C PRO A 89 7.23 -6.30 2.56
N PHE A 90 7.56 -6.39 1.27
CA PHE A 90 6.72 -5.88 0.19
C PHE A 90 6.15 -7.06 -0.59
N ILE A 91 4.82 -7.13 -0.67
CA ILE A 91 4.10 -8.22 -1.35
C ILE A 91 3.21 -7.61 -2.42
N VAL A 92 3.42 -8.03 -3.67
CA VAL A 92 2.57 -7.65 -4.80
C VAL A 92 1.29 -8.49 -4.75
N ALA A 93 0.14 -7.83 -4.64
CA ALA A 93 -1.10 -8.47 -4.21
C ALA A 93 -1.77 -9.37 -5.27
N ASP A 94 -1.41 -9.16 -6.53
CA ASP A 94 -2.03 -9.74 -7.73
C ASP A 94 -1.09 -10.68 -8.50
N GLY A 95 -0.07 -11.21 -7.82
CA GLY A 95 0.83 -12.22 -8.37
C GLY A 95 1.93 -11.65 -9.26
N LEU A 96 2.70 -12.55 -9.92
CA LEU A 96 3.86 -12.15 -10.71
C LEU A 96 3.48 -11.26 -11.90
N TYR A 97 2.35 -11.55 -12.55
CA TYR A 97 1.91 -10.89 -13.78
C TYR A 97 0.58 -10.11 -13.64
N GLY A 98 0.04 -9.96 -12.44
CA GLY A 98 -1.23 -9.25 -12.22
C GLY A 98 -2.48 -10.09 -12.53
N ASP A 99 -2.34 -11.40 -12.64
CA ASP A 99 -3.37 -12.36 -13.03
C ASP A 99 -3.96 -13.14 -11.84
N GLU A 100 -3.47 -12.92 -10.62
CA GLU A 100 -4.04 -13.53 -9.42
C GLU A 100 -5.14 -12.65 -8.81
N TYR A 101 -6.39 -13.03 -9.07
CA TYR A 101 -7.55 -12.30 -8.57
C TYR A 101 -8.69 -13.22 -8.14
N VAL A 102 -9.58 -12.66 -7.33
CA VAL A 102 -10.91 -13.19 -7.04
C VAL A 102 -11.97 -12.27 -7.64
N GLU A 103 -13.06 -12.83 -8.14
CA GLU A 103 -14.19 -12.03 -8.63
C GLU A 103 -15.21 -11.79 -7.53
N LYS A 104 -15.59 -10.52 -7.34
CA LYS A 104 -16.60 -10.11 -6.37
C LYS A 104 -17.45 -9.00 -6.96
N ASN A 105 -18.76 -9.23 -7.05
CA ASN A 105 -19.72 -8.26 -7.59
C ASN A 105 -19.35 -7.70 -8.98
N GLY A 106 -18.77 -8.53 -9.85
CA GLY A 106 -18.32 -8.13 -11.19
C GLY A 106 -16.97 -7.42 -11.24
N SER A 107 -16.29 -7.25 -10.09
CA SER A 107 -14.94 -6.68 -10.01
C SER A 107 -13.89 -7.75 -9.76
N LYS A 108 -12.73 -7.62 -10.41
CA LYS A 108 -11.53 -8.41 -10.10
C LYS A 108 -10.77 -7.73 -8.97
N ILE A 109 -10.56 -8.46 -7.88
CA ILE A 109 -9.84 -8.00 -6.69
C ILE A 109 -8.61 -8.87 -6.53
N ALA A 110 -7.45 -8.26 -6.31
CA ALA A 110 -6.20 -8.98 -6.08
C ALA A 110 -6.37 -10.07 -5.01
N SER A 111 -5.96 -11.30 -5.34
CA SER A 111 -6.28 -12.51 -4.54
C SER A 111 -5.82 -12.38 -3.09
N LEU A 112 -4.66 -11.75 -2.86
CA LEU A 112 -4.08 -11.55 -1.54
C LEU A 112 -5.04 -10.83 -0.58
N PHE A 113 -5.85 -9.88 -1.07
CA PHE A 113 -6.78 -9.12 -0.22
C PHE A 113 -7.93 -9.99 0.34
N SER A 114 -8.17 -11.17 -0.22
CA SER A 114 -9.13 -12.14 0.35
C SER A 114 -8.62 -12.83 1.63
N HIS A 115 -7.31 -12.76 1.89
CA HIS A 115 -6.64 -13.41 3.03
C HIS A 115 -6.29 -12.43 4.16
N ILE A 116 -6.75 -11.18 4.08
CA ILE A 116 -6.36 -10.12 5.01
C ILE A 116 -7.59 -9.51 5.67
N ASP A 117 -7.55 -9.40 7.00
CA ASP A 117 -8.63 -8.80 7.79
C ASP A 117 -8.53 -7.26 7.89
N THR A 118 -7.34 -6.68 7.70
CA THR A 118 -7.09 -5.25 7.91
C THR A 118 -6.14 -4.67 6.86
N ILE A 119 -6.58 -3.61 6.19
CA ILE A 119 -5.80 -2.85 5.21
C ILE A 119 -5.77 -1.37 5.63
N PHE A 120 -4.57 -0.82 5.77
CA PHE A 120 -4.34 0.63 5.83
C PHE A 120 -3.99 1.13 4.42
N CYS A 121 -4.90 1.88 3.79
CA CYS A 121 -4.64 2.47 2.48
C CYS A 121 -4.00 3.85 2.63
N ILE A 122 -2.71 3.96 2.33
CA ILE A 122 -1.99 5.24 2.31
C ILE A 122 -2.00 5.78 0.89
N SER A 123 -2.59 6.95 0.72
CA SER A 123 -2.72 7.60 -0.59
C SER A 123 -2.19 9.02 -0.56
N HIS A 124 -1.57 9.42 -1.66
CA HIS A 124 -1.33 10.83 -1.97
C HIS A 124 -2.44 11.32 -2.89
N PHE A 125 -2.75 12.60 -2.83
CA PHE A 125 -3.63 13.21 -3.82
C PHE A 125 -2.80 13.63 -5.04
N LYS A 126 -3.31 13.36 -6.24
CA LYS A 126 -2.74 13.87 -7.49
C LYS A 126 -3.86 14.18 -8.47
N GLY A 127 -3.69 15.22 -9.29
CA GLY A 127 -4.58 15.45 -10.42
C GLY A 127 -4.58 14.24 -11.36
N HIS A 128 -5.77 13.82 -11.80
CA HIS A 128 -5.97 12.72 -12.74
C HIS A 128 -6.71 13.25 -13.97
N LEU A 129 -6.12 13.04 -15.16
CA LEU A 129 -6.63 13.62 -16.41
C LEU A 129 -8.10 13.29 -16.69
N VAL A 130 -8.55 12.10 -16.31
CA VAL A 130 -9.91 11.61 -16.60
C VAL A 130 -10.83 11.66 -15.38
N CYS A 131 -10.29 11.71 -14.16
CA CYS A 131 -11.07 11.51 -12.93
C CYS A 131 -11.00 12.69 -11.94
N GLY A 132 -10.40 13.82 -12.36
CA GLY A 132 -10.16 14.96 -11.49
C GLY A 132 -9.02 14.71 -10.51
N PHE A 133 -9.25 13.90 -9.47
CA PHE A 133 -8.27 13.61 -8.42
C PHE A 133 -8.14 12.10 -8.18
N GLY A 134 -6.90 11.61 -8.10
CA GLY A 134 -6.58 10.29 -7.56
C GLY A 134 -6.43 10.36 -6.03
N GLY A 135 -6.80 9.29 -5.35
CA GLY A 135 -6.72 9.18 -3.88
C GLY A 135 -7.04 7.76 -3.42
N ALA A 136 -7.59 7.61 -2.21
CA ALA A 136 -7.80 6.32 -1.55
C ALA A 136 -8.59 5.30 -2.39
N LEU A 137 -9.75 5.69 -2.93
CA LEU A 137 -10.60 4.76 -3.70
C LEU A 137 -9.98 4.31 -5.03
N LYS A 138 -9.08 5.11 -5.62
CA LYS A 138 -8.36 4.76 -6.85
C LYS A 138 -7.15 3.86 -6.56
N ASN A 139 -6.67 3.89 -5.33
CA ASN A 139 -5.50 3.12 -4.91
C ASN A 139 -5.91 1.73 -4.40
N LEU A 140 -7.10 1.60 -3.82
CA LEU A 140 -7.70 0.32 -3.48
C LEU A 140 -8.14 -0.43 -4.74
#